data_AF-A0A7K3XLW1-F1
#
_entry.id   AF-A0A7K3XLW1-F1
#
_cell.length_a   1.000
_cell.length_b   1.000
_cell.length_c   1.000
_cell.angle_alpha   90.00
_cell.angle_beta   90.00
_cell.angle_gamma   90.00
#
_symmetry.space_group_name_H-M   'P 1'
#
loop_
_entity.id
_entity.type
_entity.pdbx_description
1 polymer ?
#
loop_
_entity_poly.entity_id
_entity_poly.type
_entity_poly.pdbx_seq_one_letter_code
_entity_poly.pdbx_strand_id
1 'polypeptide(L)' 'MSTNRRKFSKEFKAKVVLESLKEREPLEVLAKKYELSPTQISTWKALALKNFGNVFSTDPSEAKKDGVG' A
#
# COMPACT_ATOMS: atom_id res chain seq x y z
N MET A 1 24.63 -12.07 1.39
CA MET A 1 24.31 -10.97 0.46
C MET A 1 23.31 -10.06 1.14
N SER A 2 23.65 -8.81 1.40
CA SER A 2 22.75 -7.85 2.07
C SER A 2 21.67 -7.42 1.09
N THR A 3 20.46 -7.97 1.22
CA THR A 3 19.30 -7.54 0.42
C THR A 3 18.96 -6.11 0.78
N ASN A 4 19.38 -5.14 -0.02
CA ASN A 4 19.01 -3.74 0.12
C ASN A 4 17.50 -3.63 -0.19
N ARG A 5 16.66 -3.66 0.85
CA ARG A 5 15.21 -3.49 0.70
C ARG A 5 14.94 -2.05 0.28
N ARG A 6 14.55 -1.85 -0.99
CA ARG A 6 14.07 -0.56 -1.51
C ARG A 6 12.94 -0.05 -0.59
N LYS A 7 13.15 1.11 0.04
CA LYS A 7 12.13 1.77 0.86
C LYS A 7 11.25 2.63 -0.05
N PHE A 8 9.95 2.37 -0.02
CA PHE A 8 8.97 3.18 -0.75
C PHE A 8 8.29 4.17 0.19
N SER A 9 8.10 5.41 -0.27
CA SER A 9 7.43 6.46 0.49
C SER A 9 5.95 6.12 0.70
N LYS A 10 5.31 6.78 1.69
CA LYS A 10 3.88 6.57 1.98
C LYS A 10 3.01 6.98 0.79
N GLU A 11 3.38 8.08 0.14
CA GLU A 11 2.69 8.67 -1.02
C GLU A 11 2.77 7.73 -2.23
N PHE A 12 3.93 7.11 -2.45
CA PHE A 12 4.10 6.13 -3.52
C PHE A 12 3.22 4.90 -3.30
N LYS A 13 3.22 4.34 -2.08
CA LYS A 13 2.35 3.20 -1.74
C LYS A 13 0.88 3.55 -1.92
N ALA A 14 0.45 4.73 -1.46
CA ALA A 14 -0.93 5.19 -1.61
C ALA A 14 -1.33 5.31 -3.09
N LYS A 15 -0.45 5.86 -3.95
CA LYS A 15 -0.68 5.94 -5.39
C LYS A 15 -0.86 4.55 -6.02
N VAL A 16 0.04 3.61 -5.73
CA VAL A 16 -0.01 2.25 -6.28
C VAL A 16 -1.28 1.51 -5.83
N VAL A 17 -1.64 1.62 -4.55
CA VAL A 17 -2.87 1.04 -4.02
C VAL A 17 -4.09 1.63 -4.72
N LEU A 18 -4.16 2.95 -4.87
CA LEU A 18 -5.27 3.62 -5.53
C LEU A 18 -5.43 3.16 -6.99
N GLU A 19 -4.34 3.01 -7.73
CA GLU A 19 -4.41 2.43 -9.09
C GLU A 19 -4.90 0.97 -9.08
N SER A 20 -4.45 0.15 -8.11
CA SER A 20 -4.92 -1.24 -7.95
C SER A 20 -6.38 -1.37 -7.50
N LEU A 21 -6.95 -0.33 -6.89
CA LEU A 21 -8.37 -0.28 -6.48
C LEU A 21 -9.28 0.19 -7.61
N LYS A 22 -8.74 0.91 -8.60
CA LYS A 22 -9.47 1.30 -9.81
C LYS A 22 -9.71 0.13 -10.77
N GLU A 23 -9.00 -0.98 -10.60
CA GLU A 23 -9.12 -2.22 -11.40
C GLU A 23 -9.07 -2.01 -12.93
N ARG A 24 -8.40 -0.94 -13.37
CA ARG A 24 -8.23 -0.61 -14.80
C ARG A 24 -7.16 -1.46 -15.50
N GLU A 25 -6.15 -1.87 -14.73
CA GLU A 25 -5.05 -2.70 -15.18
C GLU A 25 -4.92 -3.89 -14.22
N PRO A 26 -4.59 -5.09 -14.72
CA PRO A 26 -4.33 -6.24 -13.86
C PRO A 26 -3.06 -6.00 -13.01
N LEU A 27 -2.96 -6.70 -11.88
CA LEU A 27 -1.87 -6.49 -10.90
C LEU A 27 -0.49 -6.72 -11.52
N GLU A 28 -0.38 -7.63 -12.49
CA GLU A 28 0.86 -7.94 -13.21
C GLU A 28 1.34 -6.77 -14.07
N VAL A 29 0.41 -6.00 -14.66
CA VAL A 29 0.72 -4.82 -15.45
C VAL A 29 1.15 -3.68 -14.53
N LEU A 30 0.43 -3.45 -13.44
CA LEU A 30 0.81 -2.47 -12.41
C LEU A 30 2.17 -2.81 -11.79
N ALA A 31 2.42 -4.08 -11.51
CA ALA A 31 3.69 -4.58 -11.00
C ALA A 31 4.86 -4.22 -11.93
N LYS A 32 4.72 -4.48 -13.23
CA LYS A 32 5.73 -4.09 -14.23
C LYS A 32 5.90 -2.56 -14.31
N LYS A 33 4.81 -1.82 -14.35
CA LYS A 33 4.79 -0.34 -14.48
C LYS A 33 5.49 0.37 -13.33
N TYR A 34 5.37 -0.17 -12.12
CA TYR A 34 5.94 0.41 -10.90
C TYR A 34 7.21 -0.28 -10.41
N GLU A 35 7.74 -1.25 -11.18
CA GLU A 35 8.89 -2.09 -10.79
C GLU A 35 8.68 -2.80 -9.43
N LEU A 36 7.47 -3.32 -9.23
CA LEU A 36 7.06 -4.05 -8.03
C LEU A 36 6.75 -5.50 -8.37
N SER A 37 6.67 -6.33 -7.33
CA SER A 37 6.02 -7.64 -7.45
C SER A 37 4.50 -7.53 -7.25
N PRO A 38 3.68 -8.37 -7.91
CA PRO A 38 2.23 -8.41 -7.67
C PRO A 38 1.87 -8.62 -6.20
N THR A 39 2.64 -9.45 -5.50
CA THR A 39 2.49 -9.71 -4.06
C THR A 39 2.67 -8.44 -3.23
N GLN A 40 3.63 -7.57 -3.53
CA GLN A 40 3.80 -6.30 -2.82
C GLN A 40 2.58 -5.38 -2.98
N ILE A 41 2.02 -5.31 -4.18
CA ILE A 41 0.81 -4.52 -4.45
C ILE A 41 -0.37 -5.09 -3.66
N SER A 42 -0.55 -6.41 -3.68
CA SER A 42 -1.59 -7.10 -2.89
C SER A 42 -1.46 -6.81 -1.39
N THR A 43 -0.25 -6.92 -0.83
CA THR A 43 0.02 -6.62 0.58
C THR A 43 -0.31 -5.17 0.93
N TRP A 44 0.07 -4.20 0.08
CA TRP A 44 -0.26 -2.80 0.33
C TRP A 44 -1.76 -2.52 0.21
N LYS A 45 -2.45 -3.15 -0.75
CA LYS A 45 -3.91 -3.05 -0.90
C LYS A 45 -4.61 -3.58 0.36
N ALA A 46 -4.20 -4.75 0.86
CA ALA A 46 -4.75 -5.32 2.10
C ALA A 46 -4.50 -4.42 3.32
N LEU A 47 -3.28 -3.89 3.48
CA LEU A 47 -2.94 -2.96 4.57
C LEU A 47 -3.76 -1.68 4.51
N ALA A 48 -3.94 -1.11 3.31
CA ALA A 48 -4.72 0.09 3.12
C ALA A 48 -6.20 -0.15 3.44
N LEU A 49 -6.78 -1.27 2.98
CA LEU A 49 -8.16 -1.64 3.28
C LEU A 49 -8.40 -1.86 4.78
N LYS A 50 -7.46 -2.51 5.48
CA LYS A 50 -7.52 -2.68 6.94
C LYS A 50 -7.58 -1.34 7.68
N ASN A 51 -6.84 -0.34 7.20
CA ASN A 51 -6.74 0.98 7.83
C ASN A 51 -7.69 2.02 7.21
N PHE A 52 -8.49 1.66 6.21
CA PHE A 52 -9.24 2.64 5.42
C PHE A 52 -10.31 3.36 6.24
N GLY A 53 -10.93 2.66 7.20
CA GLY A 53 -11.90 3.24 8.13
C GLY A 53 -11.32 4.39 8.97
N ASN A 54 -10.05 4.28 9.37
CA ASN A 54 -9.37 5.28 10.19
C ASN A 54 -9.18 6.62 9.46
N VAL A 55 -9.29 6.64 8.13
CA VAL A 55 -9.22 7.89 7.34
C VAL A 55 -10.46 8.77 7.59
N PHE A 56 -11.56 8.18 8.03
CA PHE A 56 -12.81 8.89 8.36
C PHE A 56 -12.98 9.16 9.86
N SER A 57 -12.09 8.65 10.71
CA SER A 57 -12.07 8.99 12.13
C SER A 57 -11.65 10.46 12.30
N THR A 58 -12.52 11.27 12.92
CA THR A 58 -12.22 12.66 13.29
C THR A 58 -11.39 12.77 14.56
N ASP A 59 -11.19 11.65 15.27
CA ASP A 59 -10.41 11.60 16.49
C ASP A 59 -8.93 11.27 16.17
N PRO A 60 -7.99 12.21 16.38
CA PRO A 60 -6.57 12.00 16.11
C PRO A 60 -5.91 10.97 17.05
N SER A 61 -6.60 10.50 18.10
CA SER A 61 -6.07 9.49 19.03
C SER A 61 -6.13 8.05 18.50
N GLU A 62 -6.97 7.77 17.48
CA GLU A 62 -7.13 6.42 16.91
C GLU A 62 -6.09 6.06 15.84
N ALA A 63 -5.41 7.06 15.26
CA ALA A 63 -4.48 6.89 14.14
C ALA A 63 -3.15 6.16 14.49
N LYS A 64 -2.93 5.78 15.75
CA LYS A 64 -1.63 5.29 16.27
C LYS A 64 -1.50 3.80 16.60
N LYS A 65 -2.49 2.93 16.26
CA LYS A 65 -2.48 1.53 16.75
C LYS A 65 -1.94 0.43 15.83
N ASP A 66 -1.62 0.68 14.57
CA ASP A 66 -1.21 -0.40 13.64
C ASP A 66 0.17 -0.17 13.00
N GLY A 67 1.19 0.03 13.83
CA GLY A 67 2.60 -0.13 13.46
C GLY A 67 3.14 -1.46 13.99
N VAL A 68 2.72 -2.59 13.41
CA VAL A 68 3.26 -3.92 13.75
C VAL A 68 4.75 -3.97 13.40
N GLY A 69 5.55 -4.41 14.37
CA GLY A 69 7.01 -4.52 14.33
C GLY A 69 7.57 -5.59 13.40
#